data_AF-A0A501XER8-F1
#
_entry.id   AF-A0A501XER8-F1
#
_cell.length_a   1.000
_cell.length_b   1.000
_cell.length_c   1.000
_cell.angle_alpha   90.00
_cell.angle_beta   90.00
_cell.angle_gamma   90.00
#
_symmetry.space_group_name_H-M   'P 1'
#
loop_
_entity.id
_entity.type
_entity.pdbx_description
1 polymer ?
#
loop_
_entity_poly.entity_id
_entity_poly.type
_entity_poly.pdbx_seq_one_letter_code
_entity_poly.pdbx_strand_id
1 'polypeptide(L)'
;MGAAGGALPFSYQLSGEYQGFDGDPDTTWQLTDLSLTFVLGSRTKLTVGKTKETFVYEMVGDAANLPAAERVLSPFFVSRNTGVRLTHVWGPAKRGTLSLGLYNDAWDIGAASRRGWDASARVTALVWADPVNDSRYFHFGAAARHVASNGEMRFRGRPGSNVTDNFVDTSSFAADSSL
;
A
#
# COMPACT_ATOMS: atom_id res chain seq x y z
N MET A 1 6.11 14.21 7.54
CA MET A 1 6.46 14.51 6.13
C MET A 1 7.21 15.83 6.08
N GLY A 2 8.33 15.90 5.35
CA GLY A 2 9.00 17.16 5.03
C GLY A 2 8.68 17.60 3.60
N ALA A 3 8.78 18.90 3.30
CA ALA A 3 8.55 19.49 1.97
C ALA A 3 9.81 20.19 1.45
N ALA A 4 10.07 20.08 0.15
CA ALA A 4 11.18 20.75 -0.55
C ALA A 4 10.84 20.95 -2.04
N GLY A 5 11.60 21.79 -2.75
CA GLY A 5 11.47 22.00 -4.21
C GLY A 5 11.05 23.41 -4.61
N GLY A 6 11.64 23.91 -5.70
CA GLY A 6 11.32 25.22 -6.29
C GLY A 6 10.00 25.23 -7.06
N ALA A 7 10.04 25.15 -8.39
CA ALA A 7 8.86 25.27 -9.26
C ALA A 7 7.84 24.11 -9.17
N LEU A 8 8.25 22.95 -8.64
CA LEU A 8 7.39 21.80 -8.36
C LEU A 8 7.54 21.41 -6.89
N PRO A 9 6.55 21.72 -6.03
CA PRO A 9 6.60 21.33 -4.64
C PRO A 9 6.50 19.81 -4.54
N PHE A 10 7.41 19.22 -3.76
CA PHE A 10 7.36 17.81 -3.42
C PHE A 10 7.45 17.61 -1.90
N SER A 11 6.87 16.52 -1.43
CA SER A 11 7.08 16.00 -0.09
C SER A 11 7.83 14.69 -0.15
N TYR A 12 8.53 14.33 0.93
CA TYR A 12 9.22 13.06 1.03
C TYR A 12 8.80 12.27 2.27
N GLN A 13 8.97 10.95 2.20
CA GLN A 13 8.82 10.03 3.31
C GLN A 13 10.01 9.09 3.37
N LEU A 14 10.57 8.95 4.57
CA LEU A 14 11.59 8.00 4.95
C LEU A 14 11.14 7.34 6.26
N SER A 15 11.03 6.02 6.29
CA SER A 15 10.79 5.26 7.52
C SER A 15 11.54 3.95 7.50
N GLY A 16 11.99 3.53 8.67
CA GLY A 16 12.54 2.20 8.89
C GLY A 16 11.97 1.60 10.17
N GLU A 17 12.07 0.28 10.27
CA GLU A 17 11.59 -0.51 11.40
C GLU A 17 12.75 -1.33 11.98
N TYR A 18 12.81 -1.39 13.31
CA TYR A 18 13.71 -2.26 14.06
C TYR A 18 12.96 -3.51 14.48
N GLN A 19 13.49 -4.70 14.16
CA GLN A 19 12.83 -5.99 14.38
C GLN A 19 11.37 -6.00 13.88
N GLY A 20 11.17 -5.63 12.61
CA GLY A 20 9.84 -5.50 12.02
C GLY A 20 9.02 -6.80 12.08
N PHE A 21 7.73 -6.69 12.40
CA PHE A 21 6.81 -7.82 12.56
C PHE A 21 6.57 -8.62 11.26
N ASP A 22 6.63 -7.94 10.11
CA ASP A 22 6.47 -8.52 8.76
C ASP A 22 7.81 -8.99 8.16
N GLY A 23 8.93 -8.78 8.87
CA GLY A 23 10.29 -9.07 8.40
C GLY A 23 10.78 -10.47 8.76
N ASP A 24 11.92 -10.85 8.18
CA ASP A 24 12.67 -12.01 8.64
C ASP A 24 13.14 -11.74 10.09
N PRO A 25 12.97 -12.68 11.04
CA PRO A 25 13.43 -12.51 12.42
C PRO A 25 14.95 -12.21 12.54
N ASP A 26 15.76 -12.60 11.56
CA ASP A 26 17.20 -12.29 11.52
C ASP A 26 17.47 -10.87 10.99
N THR A 27 16.48 -10.19 10.41
CA THR A 27 16.59 -8.81 9.95
C THR A 27 16.38 -7.82 11.09
N THR A 28 17.46 -7.18 11.51
CA THR A 28 17.44 -6.21 12.63
C THR A 28 16.84 -4.86 12.23
N TRP A 29 17.15 -4.36 11.02
CA TRP A 29 16.66 -3.08 10.51
C TRP A 29 16.15 -3.25 9.09
N GLN A 30 15.00 -2.65 8.80
CA GLN A 30 14.41 -2.64 7.47
C GLN A 30 13.95 -1.24 7.08
N LEU A 31 14.28 -0.82 5.85
CA LEU A 31 13.70 0.37 5.23
C LEU A 31 12.28 0.05 4.75
N THR A 32 11.28 0.67 5.35
CA THR A 32 9.87 0.41 5.02
C THR A 32 9.33 1.36 3.98
N ASP A 33 9.55 2.66 4.12
CA ASP A 33 9.13 3.65 3.13
C ASP A 33 10.31 4.55 2.74
N LEU A 34 10.46 4.75 1.44
CA LEU A 34 11.35 5.76 0.85
C LEU A 34 10.67 6.27 -0.42
N SER A 35 10.07 7.44 -0.34
CA SER A 35 9.32 7.97 -1.48
C SER A 35 9.33 9.49 -1.56
N LEU A 36 9.16 9.98 -2.79
CA LEU A 36 8.89 11.36 -3.13
C LEU A 36 7.45 11.47 -3.63
N THR A 37 6.73 12.51 -3.24
CA THR A 37 5.38 12.79 -3.71
C THR A 37 5.31 14.19 -4.30
N PHE A 38 4.99 14.25 -5.58
CA PHE A 38 4.81 15.46 -6.37
C PHE A 38 3.34 15.83 -6.43
N VAL A 39 3.04 17.11 -6.22
CA VAL A 39 1.67 17.62 -6.35
C VAL A 39 1.44 18.05 -7.80
N LEU A 40 0.60 17.29 -8.52
CA LEU A 40 0.25 17.55 -9.92
C LEU A 40 -1.07 18.33 -9.97
N GLY A 41 -0.99 19.65 -9.84
CA GLY A 41 -2.18 20.50 -9.74
C GLY A 41 -2.91 20.38 -8.40
N SER A 42 -4.19 20.76 -8.34
CA SER A 42 -4.88 20.93 -7.05
C SER A 42 -5.49 19.65 -6.47
N ARG A 43 -5.49 18.54 -7.21
CA ARG A 43 -6.24 17.32 -6.86
C ARG A 43 -5.48 16.02 -7.10
N THR A 44 -4.33 16.08 -7.74
CA THR A 44 -3.58 14.88 -8.14
C THR A 44 -2.22 14.88 -7.48
N LYS A 45 -1.79 13.71 -7.02
CA LYS A 45 -0.47 13.45 -6.47
C LYS A 45 0.17 12.28 -7.19
N LEU A 46 1.46 12.40 -7.46
CA LEU A 46 2.30 11.33 -7.98
C LEU A 46 3.33 10.96 -6.93
N THR A 47 3.25 9.76 -6.38
CA THR A 47 4.26 9.21 -5.47
C THR A 47 5.19 8.29 -6.25
N VAL A 48 6.49 8.41 -6.04
CA VAL A 48 7.53 7.56 -6.62
C VAL A 48 8.41 7.02 -5.49
N GLY A 49 8.68 5.71 -5.50
CA GLY A 49 9.55 5.03 -4.55
C GLY A 49 8.89 3.86 -3.85
N LYS A 50 9.46 3.43 -2.72
CA LYS A 50 8.95 2.37 -1.87
C LYS A 50 7.84 2.92 -0.98
N THR A 51 6.61 2.47 -1.20
CA THR A 51 5.43 2.93 -0.47
C THR A 51 4.38 1.84 -0.36
N LYS A 52 3.40 2.04 0.52
CA LYS A 52 2.24 1.15 0.61
C LYS A 52 1.48 1.03 -0.71
N GLU A 53 1.04 -0.17 -1.07
CA GLU A 53 0.16 -0.35 -2.22
C GLU A 53 -1.25 0.18 -1.94
N THR A 54 -1.96 0.65 -2.97
CA THR A 54 -3.34 1.14 -2.82
C THR A 54 -4.36 0.01 -2.88
N PHE A 55 -4.23 -0.93 -1.95
CA PHE A 55 -5.08 -2.10 -1.83
C PHE A 55 -5.35 -2.36 -0.35
N VAL A 56 -6.57 -2.85 -0.03
CA VAL A 56 -7.09 -3.04 1.34
C VAL A 56 -7.28 -1.74 2.15
N TYR A 57 -8.50 -1.50 2.66
CA TYR A 57 -8.88 -0.27 3.39
C TYR A 57 -8.03 -0.02 4.65
N GLU A 58 -7.86 -1.02 5.51
CA GLU A 58 -7.07 -0.86 6.74
C GLU A 58 -5.58 -0.63 6.48
N MET A 59 -5.07 -1.10 5.34
CA MET A 59 -3.66 -0.96 4.98
C MET A 59 -3.32 0.43 4.47
N VAL A 60 -4.20 1.03 3.66
CA VAL A 60 -4.08 2.46 3.29
C VAL A 60 -4.39 3.38 4.48
N GLY A 61 -5.12 2.89 5.47
CA GLY A 61 -5.29 3.56 6.76
C GLY A 61 -3.97 3.70 7.52
N ASP A 62 -3.81 4.85 8.18
CA ASP A 62 -2.70 5.07 9.10
C ASP A 62 -2.81 4.14 10.31
N ALA A 63 -1.69 3.55 10.73
CA ALA A 63 -1.67 2.62 11.85
C ALA A 63 -2.06 3.31 13.17
N ALA A 64 -1.70 4.58 13.35
CA ALA A 64 -2.02 5.34 14.56
C ALA A 64 -3.51 5.70 14.69
N ASN A 65 -4.30 5.53 13.62
CA ASN A 65 -5.71 5.90 13.56
C ASN A 65 -6.63 4.69 13.31
N LEU A 66 -6.14 3.46 13.52
CA LEU A 66 -6.97 2.28 13.46
C LEU A 66 -7.92 2.23 14.68
N PRO A 67 -9.21 1.90 14.48
CA PRO A 67 -10.15 1.74 15.59
C PRO A 67 -9.88 0.46 16.40
N ALA A 68 -9.30 -0.56 15.76
CA ALA A 68 -8.88 -1.79 16.39
C ALA A 68 -7.37 -1.74 16.72
N ALA A 69 -6.96 -2.46 17.77
CA ALA A 69 -5.56 -2.57 18.17
C ALA A 69 -4.69 -3.28 17.12
N GLU A 70 -5.29 -4.11 16.26
CA GLU A 70 -4.64 -4.80 15.15
C GLU A 70 -5.43 -4.66 13.84
N ARG A 71 -4.75 -4.91 12.71
CA ARG A 71 -5.39 -4.99 11.37
C ARG A 71 -5.90 -6.40 11.10
N VAL A 72 -6.82 -6.51 10.14
CA VAL A 72 -7.19 -7.78 9.49
C VAL A 72 -5.94 -8.48 8.96
N LEU A 73 -5.73 -9.71 9.44
CA LEU A 73 -4.71 -10.62 8.95
C LEU A 73 -5.15 -11.20 7.60
N SER A 74 -4.75 -10.55 6.50
CA SER A 74 -4.94 -11.10 5.16
C SER A 74 -3.60 -11.52 4.56
N PRO A 75 -3.39 -12.81 4.27
CA PRO A 75 -2.15 -13.30 3.64
C PRO A 75 -2.08 -13.02 2.14
N PHE A 76 -3.14 -12.45 1.55
CA PHE A 76 -3.28 -12.23 0.11
C PHE A 76 -2.75 -10.87 -0.35
N PHE A 77 -2.09 -10.11 0.52
CA PHE A 77 -1.51 -8.83 0.15
C PHE A 77 -0.10 -8.65 0.71
N VAL A 78 0.74 -7.93 -0.03
CA VAL A 78 2.01 -7.40 0.45
C VAL A 78 1.78 -5.91 0.71
N SER A 79 2.20 -5.41 1.88
CA SER A 79 1.82 -4.06 2.30
C SER A 79 2.44 -2.96 1.44
N ARG A 80 3.65 -3.18 0.93
CA ARG A 80 4.51 -2.17 0.31
C ARG A 80 5.26 -2.71 -0.90
N ASN A 81 5.51 -1.83 -1.87
CA ASN A 81 6.23 -2.15 -3.09
C ASN A 81 6.92 -0.90 -3.64
N THR A 82 7.87 -1.08 -4.56
CA THR A 82 8.67 0.02 -5.14
C THR A 82 8.17 0.33 -6.54
N GLY A 83 7.74 1.57 -6.75
CA GLY A 83 7.06 1.93 -7.98
C GLY A 83 6.55 3.35 -8.03
N VAL A 84 5.50 3.53 -8.84
CA VAL A 84 4.81 4.80 -9.04
C VAL A 84 3.35 4.63 -8.66
N ARG A 85 2.81 5.61 -7.94
CA ARG A 85 1.41 5.67 -7.55
C ARG A 85 0.83 7.03 -7.88
N LEU A 86 -0.23 7.04 -8.66
CA LEU A 86 -1.07 8.21 -8.89
C LEU A 86 -2.24 8.18 -7.90
N THR A 87 -2.59 9.32 -7.33
CA THR A 87 -3.81 9.48 -6.55
C THR A 87 -4.51 10.77 -6.95
N HIS A 88 -5.81 10.70 -7.22
CA HIS A 88 -6.63 11.80 -7.67
C HIS A 88 -7.90 11.91 -6.83
N VAL A 89 -8.23 13.12 -6.40
CA VAL A 89 -9.49 13.44 -5.74
C VAL A 89 -10.52 13.89 -6.77
N TRP A 90 -11.57 13.09 -6.97
CA TRP A 90 -12.58 13.30 -8.01
C TRP A 90 -13.89 13.88 -7.47
N GLY A 91 -14.74 14.31 -8.41
CA GLY A 91 -16.03 14.94 -8.15
C GLY A 91 -15.92 16.43 -7.78
N PRO A 92 -16.96 17.24 -8.07
CA PRO A 92 -16.93 18.68 -7.80
C PRO A 92 -16.73 18.96 -6.30
N ALA A 93 -17.40 18.19 -5.44
CA ALA A 93 -17.33 18.28 -3.99
C ALA A 93 -16.13 17.56 -3.34
N LYS A 94 -15.20 17.00 -4.14
CA LYS A 94 -13.99 16.30 -3.64
C LYS A 94 -14.29 15.13 -2.70
N ARG A 95 -15.37 14.39 -2.98
CA ARG A 95 -15.90 13.31 -2.14
C ARG A 95 -15.45 11.92 -2.55
N GLY A 96 -14.57 11.80 -3.54
CA GLY A 96 -14.05 10.51 -3.95
C GLY A 96 -12.57 10.56 -4.25
N THR A 97 -11.93 9.39 -4.16
CA THR A 97 -10.52 9.20 -4.48
C THR A 97 -10.39 8.06 -5.49
N LEU A 98 -9.50 8.25 -6.47
CA LEU A 98 -9.01 7.22 -7.36
C LEU A 98 -7.51 7.10 -7.13
N SER A 99 -7.02 5.87 -6.98
CA SER A 99 -5.60 5.58 -6.90
C SER A 99 -5.23 4.46 -7.85
N LEU A 100 -4.11 4.64 -8.55
CA LEU A 100 -3.54 3.67 -9.48
C LEU A 100 -2.06 3.51 -9.13
N GLY A 101 -1.58 2.28 -9.01
CA GLY A 101 -0.20 1.94 -8.70
C GLY A 101 0.37 0.97 -9.72
N LEU A 102 1.63 1.20 -10.11
CA LEU A 102 2.44 0.29 -10.92
C LEU A 102 3.78 0.12 -10.22
N TYR A 103 4.17 -1.12 -9.99
CA TYR A 103 5.33 -1.46 -9.17
C TYR A 103 6.18 -2.51 -9.86
N ASN A 104 7.47 -2.49 -9.56
CA ASN A 104 8.42 -3.45 -10.09
C ASN A 104 9.45 -3.77 -9.02
N ASP A 105 9.58 -5.06 -8.69
CA ASP A 105 10.48 -5.52 -7.64
C ASP A 105 11.96 -5.28 -7.99
N ALA A 106 12.30 -5.20 -9.27
CA ALA A 106 13.64 -4.85 -9.73
C ALA A 106 14.06 -3.42 -9.35
N TRP A 107 13.13 -2.56 -8.91
CA TRP A 107 13.42 -1.20 -8.47
C TRP A 107 13.65 -1.10 -6.97
N ASP A 108 13.45 -2.18 -6.20
CA ASP A 108 13.70 -2.16 -4.76
C ASP A 108 15.20 -2.09 -4.45
N ILE A 109 15.53 -1.44 -3.34
CA ILE A 109 16.92 -1.32 -2.88
C ILE A 109 17.38 -2.71 -2.43
N GLY A 110 18.39 -3.27 -3.10
CA GLY A 110 18.87 -4.63 -2.81
C GLY A 110 17.98 -5.74 -3.40
N ALA A 111 17.24 -5.46 -4.47
CA ALA A 111 16.35 -6.41 -5.13
C ALA A 111 17.01 -7.79 -5.36
N ALA A 112 16.43 -8.82 -4.76
CA ALA A 112 16.83 -10.22 -4.90
C ALA A 112 15.95 -11.00 -5.90
N SER A 113 14.82 -10.43 -6.30
CA SER A 113 13.88 -11.01 -7.27
C SER A 113 13.60 -10.07 -8.42
N ARG A 114 13.15 -10.65 -9.54
CA ARG A 114 12.64 -9.93 -10.71
C ARG A 114 11.43 -10.68 -11.24
N ARG A 115 10.28 -10.47 -10.60
CA ARG A 115 9.00 -11.15 -10.91
C ARG A 115 8.22 -10.43 -12.00
N GLY A 116 8.50 -9.14 -12.21
CA GLY A 116 7.84 -8.34 -13.23
C GLY A 116 7.02 -7.21 -12.62
N TRP A 117 5.87 -6.92 -13.24
CA TRP A 117 5.06 -5.75 -12.92
C TRP A 117 3.87 -6.12 -12.05
N ASP A 118 3.79 -5.51 -10.86
CA ASP A 118 2.62 -5.53 -10.02
C ASP A 118 1.77 -4.26 -10.29
N ALA A 119 0.46 -4.36 -10.15
CA ALA A 119 -0.45 -3.23 -10.36
C ALA A 119 -1.56 -3.20 -9.32
N SER A 120 -1.97 -2.02 -8.88
CA SER A 120 -3.16 -1.86 -8.04
C SER A 120 -4.05 -0.72 -8.51
N ALA A 121 -5.34 -0.88 -8.30
CA ALA A 121 -6.33 0.17 -8.52
C ALA A 121 -7.29 0.21 -7.33
N ARG A 122 -7.64 1.43 -6.91
CA ARG A 122 -8.61 1.65 -5.84
C ARG A 122 -9.46 2.87 -6.12
N VAL A 123 -10.75 2.72 -5.92
CA VAL A 123 -11.70 3.82 -5.95
C VAL A 123 -12.45 3.87 -4.62
N THR A 124 -12.66 5.08 -4.11
CA THR A 124 -13.50 5.32 -2.94
C THR A 124 -14.41 6.51 -3.18
N ALA A 125 -15.56 6.51 -2.51
CA ALA A 125 -16.56 7.57 -2.57
C ALA A 125 -17.30 7.69 -1.24
N LEU A 126 -17.43 8.92 -0.75
CA LEU A 126 -18.48 9.28 0.20
C LEU A 126 -19.77 9.49 -0.60
N VAL A 127 -20.53 8.41 -0.77
CA VAL A 127 -21.73 8.36 -1.61
C VAL A 127 -22.87 9.17 -0.99
N TRP A 128 -22.99 9.12 0.33
CA TRP A 128 -23.98 9.88 1.08
C TRP A 128 -23.44 10.28 2.45
N ALA A 129 -23.84 11.45 2.92
CA ALA A 129 -23.57 11.93 4.28
C ALA A 129 -24.77 12.77 4.74
N ASP A 130 -25.18 12.59 5.99
CA ASP A 130 -26.21 13.39 6.63
C ASP A 130 -25.71 14.84 6.79
N PRO A 131 -26.48 15.86 6.34
CA PRO A 131 -26.03 17.25 6.37
C PRO A 131 -26.00 17.88 7.77
N VAL A 132 -26.61 17.23 8.77
CA VAL A 132 -26.68 17.73 10.15
C VAL A 132 -25.83 16.87 11.09
N ASN A 133 -25.69 15.58 10.80
CA ASN A 133 -24.94 14.64 11.62
C ASN A 133 -23.80 13.94 10.86
N ASP A 134 -22.59 14.48 10.96
CA ASP A 134 -21.40 13.97 10.27
C ASP A 134 -21.01 12.53 10.63
N SER A 135 -21.58 11.93 11.68
CA SER A 135 -21.36 10.51 12.04
C SER A 135 -22.19 9.53 11.19
N ARG A 136 -23.17 10.03 10.42
CA ARG A 136 -24.03 9.20 9.57
C ARG A 136 -23.66 9.38 8.11
N TYR A 137 -22.97 8.38 7.58
CA TYR A 137 -22.54 8.41 6.20
C TYR A 137 -22.48 7.02 5.58
N PHE A 138 -22.52 7.00 4.25
CA PHE A 138 -22.27 5.81 3.46
C PHE A 138 -21.01 6.05 2.61
N HIS A 139 -19.95 5.33 2.96
CA HIS A 139 -18.69 5.33 2.24
C HIS A 139 -18.51 3.99 1.53
N PHE A 140 -18.26 4.06 0.23
CA PHE A 140 -18.01 2.89 -0.61
C PHE A 140 -16.54 2.88 -1.05
N GLY A 141 -15.96 1.68 -1.13
CA GLY A 141 -14.63 1.49 -1.68
C GLY A 141 -14.50 0.14 -2.39
N ALA A 142 -13.83 0.15 -3.53
CA ALA A 142 -13.47 -1.05 -4.27
C ALA A 142 -11.98 -0.98 -4.65
N ALA A 143 -11.31 -2.12 -4.65
CA ALA A 143 -9.90 -2.22 -5.04
C ALA A 143 -9.61 -3.56 -5.71
N ALA A 144 -8.62 -3.57 -6.59
CA ALA A 144 -8.10 -4.76 -7.29
C ALA A 144 -6.58 -4.69 -7.34
N ARG A 145 -5.91 -5.84 -7.39
CA ARG A 145 -4.44 -5.91 -7.39
C ARG A 145 -3.93 -7.08 -8.22
N HIS A 146 -3.19 -6.76 -9.27
CA HIS A 146 -2.43 -7.76 -10.01
C HIS A 146 -1.04 -7.93 -9.39
N VAL A 147 -0.57 -9.17 -9.25
CA VAL A 147 0.78 -9.51 -8.80
C VAL A 147 1.43 -10.46 -9.79
N ALA A 148 2.61 -10.11 -10.28
CA ALA A 148 3.41 -10.95 -11.16
C ALA A 148 4.23 -11.99 -10.39
N SER A 149 4.61 -13.06 -11.08
CA SER A 149 5.41 -14.14 -10.52
C SER A 149 6.34 -14.76 -11.56
N ASN A 150 7.31 -15.57 -11.09
CA ASN A 150 8.24 -16.31 -11.94
C ASN A 150 7.82 -17.78 -12.12
N GLY A 151 6.51 -18.04 -12.22
CA GLY A 151 5.95 -19.38 -12.37
C GLY A 151 5.53 -20.05 -11.05
N GLU A 152 5.86 -19.47 -9.91
CA GLU A 152 5.39 -19.91 -8.60
C GLU A 152 4.97 -18.74 -7.71
N MET A 153 3.94 -18.98 -6.89
CA MET A 153 3.46 -18.06 -5.86
C MET A 153 3.28 -18.79 -4.52
N ARG A 154 3.34 -18.04 -3.43
CA ARG A 154 3.08 -18.52 -2.06
C ARG A 154 2.46 -17.39 -1.25
N PHE A 155 1.30 -17.66 -0.66
CA PHE A 155 0.68 -16.76 0.32
C PHE A 155 0.94 -17.29 1.71
N ARG A 156 1.45 -16.42 2.59
CA ARG A 156 1.71 -16.76 3.99
C ARG A 156 1.46 -15.55 4.88
N GLY A 157 1.08 -15.82 6.12
CA GLY A 157 0.86 -14.79 7.13
C GLY A 157 1.18 -15.31 8.52
N ARG A 158 1.68 -14.41 9.38
CA ARG A 158 1.94 -14.66 10.81
C ARG A 158 0.96 -13.88 11.67
N PRO A 159 0.61 -14.37 12.87
CA PRO A 159 -0.29 -13.69 13.80
C PRO A 159 0.45 -12.55 14.52
N GLY A 160 0.79 -11.48 13.80
CA GLY A 160 1.35 -10.26 14.39
C GLY A 160 2.73 -10.39 15.04
N SER A 161 3.48 -11.46 14.77
CA SER A 161 4.80 -11.71 15.37
C SER A 161 5.77 -12.38 14.40
N ASN A 162 6.99 -11.84 14.28
CA ASN A 162 8.05 -12.36 13.40
C ASN A 162 8.76 -13.62 13.95
N VAL A 163 8.51 -13.99 15.21
CA VAL A 163 9.06 -15.19 15.87
C VAL A 163 8.05 -16.35 15.97
N THR A 164 6.86 -16.18 15.41
CA THR A 164 5.81 -17.22 15.42
C THR A 164 5.72 -17.95 14.09
N ASP A 165 5.16 -19.17 14.14
CA ASP A 165 4.85 -19.93 12.94
C ASP A 165 3.82 -19.20 12.06
N ASN A 166 3.82 -19.52 10.77
CA ASN A 166 2.79 -19.04 9.86
C ASN A 166 1.45 -19.64 10.26
N PHE A 167 0.43 -18.81 10.55
CA PHE A 167 -0.93 -19.29 10.79
C PHE A 167 -1.60 -19.72 9.49
N VAL A 168 -1.11 -19.22 8.35
CA VAL A 168 -1.53 -19.61 7.01
C VAL A 168 -0.32 -19.66 6.10
N ASP A 169 -0.24 -20.73 5.31
CA ASP A 169 0.82 -20.94 4.34
C ASP A 169 0.31 -21.85 3.22
N THR A 170 0.19 -21.33 2.01
CA THR A 170 -0.29 -22.12 0.86
C THR A 170 0.73 -23.11 0.34
N SER A 171 1.97 -23.09 0.86
CA SER A 171 3.15 -23.59 0.14
C SER A 171 3.32 -22.92 -1.23
N SER A 172 4.39 -23.26 -1.94
CA SER A 172 4.55 -22.83 -3.33
C SER A 172 3.54 -23.57 -4.22
N PHE A 173 2.88 -22.84 -5.10
CA PHE A 173 2.02 -23.38 -6.15
C PHE A 173 2.34 -22.70 -7.48
N ALA A 174 2.16 -23.45 -8.57
CA ALA A 174 2.40 -22.93 -9.91
C ALA A 174 1.36 -21.87 -10.26
N ALA A 175 1.83 -20.69 -10.66
CA ALA A 175 1.01 -19.59 -11.11
C ALA A 175 1.89 -18.61 -11.89
N ASP A 176 1.34 -17.94 -12.89
CA ASP A 176 2.03 -16.86 -13.60
C ASP A 176 1.72 -15.49 -12.96
N SER A 177 0.53 -15.34 -12.36
CA SER A 177 0.09 -14.13 -11.66
C SER A 177 -1.11 -14.36 -10.74
N SER A 178 -1.47 -13.37 -9.92
CA SER A 178 -2.74 -13.30 -9.17
C SER A 178 -3.47 -11.96 -9.39
N LEU A 179 -4.78 -11.93 -9.14
CA LEU A 179 -5.67 -10.76 -9.20
C LEU A 179 -6.33 -10.44 -7.86
#